data_AF-A0AAV2I5E7-F1
#
_entry.id   AF-A0AAV2I5E7-F1
#
_cell.length_a   1.000
_cell.length_b   1.000
_cell.length_c   1.000
_cell.angle_alpha   90.00
_cell.angle_beta   90.00
_cell.angle_gamma   90.00
#
_symmetry.space_group_name_H-M   'P 1'
#
loop_
_entity.id
_entity.type
_entity.pdbx_description
1 polymer ?
#
loop_
_entity_poly.entity_id
_entity_poly.type
_entity_poly.pdbx_seq_one_letter_code
_entity_poly.pdbx_strand_id
1 'polypeptide(L)'
;MVTTAYRQCGVSAAQVVARRQVRMHLRKIREREYSKLRALVPSVASKKKVTKVQVIEEAVRYIEELHAALLERFRQKHGSMAEDKAQETVKTFVSRMMNQQSSPSNPGNQNIPIIRHSASSFEKQRSQPSFLYRKRRNH
;
A
#
# COMPACT_ATOMS: atom_id res chain seq x y z
N MET A 1 -15.23 17.28 52.15
CA MET A 1 -16.14 16.77 51.11
C MET A 1 -15.51 17.07 49.76
N VAL A 2 -15.05 16.07 49.02
CA VAL A 2 -14.39 16.26 47.71
C VAL A 2 -15.35 15.77 46.63
N THR A 3 -15.84 16.69 45.80
CA THR A 3 -16.73 16.43 44.67
C THR A 3 -15.89 16.02 43.46
N THR A 4 -15.85 14.72 43.16
CA THR A 4 -15.28 14.21 41.90
C THR A 4 -16.23 14.49 40.75
N ALA A 5 -15.97 15.55 39.99
CA ALA A 5 -16.62 15.83 38.72
C ALA A 5 -16.05 14.92 37.63
N TYR A 6 -16.66 13.75 37.42
CA TYR A 6 -16.43 12.95 36.21
C TYR A 6 -17.06 13.68 35.02
N ARG A 7 -16.30 14.56 34.36
CA ARG A 7 -16.67 15.08 33.04
C ARG A 7 -16.78 13.91 32.07
N GLN A 8 -18.02 13.51 31.81
CA GLN A 8 -18.39 12.69 30.66
C GLN A 8 -17.96 13.46 29.40
N CYS A 9 -16.76 13.18 28.89
CA CYS A 9 -16.38 13.57 27.54
C CYS A 9 -17.09 12.61 26.58
N GLY A 10 -18.39 12.86 26.38
CA GLY A 10 -19.22 12.10 25.46
C GLY A 10 -18.75 12.34 24.03
N VAL A 11 -18.10 11.33 23.44
CA VAL A 11 -17.82 11.33 22.00
C VAL A 11 -19.12 11.53 21.23
N SER A 12 -19.16 12.52 20.34
CA SER A 12 -20.33 12.78 19.51
C SER A 12 -20.73 11.54 18.71
N ALA A 13 -22.02 11.33 18.49
CA ALA A 13 -22.54 10.23 17.66
C ALA A 13 -21.85 10.18 16.28
N ALA A 14 -21.54 11.35 15.70
CA ALA A 14 -20.78 11.45 14.45
C ALA A 14 -19.35 10.89 14.58
N GLN A 15 -18.66 11.16 15.69
CA GLN A 15 -17.33 10.62 15.96
C GLN A 15 -17.37 9.09 16.15
N VAL A 16 -18.40 8.56 16.80
CA VAL A 16 -18.59 7.11 16.95
C VAL A 16 -18.78 6.44 15.59
N VAL A 17 -19.62 7.01 14.72
CA VAL A 17 -19.84 6.52 13.36
C VAL A 17 -18.57 6.60 12.52
N ALA A 18 -17.85 7.72 12.55
CA ALA A 18 -16.59 7.89 11.83
C ALA A 18 -15.55 6.85 12.26
N ARG A 19 -15.37 6.64 13.57
CA ARG A 19 -14.47 5.61 14.11
C ARG A 19 -14.88 4.20 13.65
N ARG A 20 -16.18 3.90 13.60
CA ARG A 20 -16.69 2.62 13.11
C ARG A 20 -16.36 2.42 11.62
N GLN A 21 -16.57 3.44 10.78
CA GLN A 21 -16.26 3.39 9.36
C GLN A 21 -14.77 3.12 9.11
N VAL A 22 -13.88 3.81 9.82
CA VAL A 22 -12.43 3.58 9.75
C VAL A 22 -12.08 2.14 10.13
N ARG A 23 -12.61 1.63 11.25
CA ARG A 23 -12.37 0.24 11.67
C ARG A 23 -12.83 -0.78 10.62
N MET A 24 -13.99 -0.56 10.02
CA MET A 24 -14.53 -1.42 8.96
C MET A 24 -13.69 -1.34 7.68
N HIS A 25 -13.21 -0.16 7.31
CA HIS A 25 -12.32 0.02 6.17
C HIS A 25 -10.99 -0.72 6.36
N LEU A 26 -10.34 -0.53 7.51
CA LEU A 26 -9.09 -1.23 7.83
C LEU A 26 -9.28 -2.75 7.90
N ARG A 27 -10.44 -3.21 8.37
CA ARG A 27 -10.78 -4.65 8.35
C ARG A 27 -10.83 -5.18 6.91
N LYS A 28 -11.51 -4.48 5.99
CA LYS A 28 -11.59 -4.88 4.58
C LYS A 28 -10.21 -4.95 3.93
N ILE A 29 -9.33 -3.99 4.22
CA ILE A 29 -7.94 -4.02 3.72
C ILE A 29 -7.24 -5.30 4.21
N ARG A 30 -7.27 -5.57 5.53
CA ARG A 30 -6.63 -6.78 6.08
C ARG A 30 -7.18 -8.07 5.49
N GLU A 31 -8.49 -8.14 5.24
CA GLU A 31 -9.12 -9.31 4.61
C GLU A 31 -8.68 -9.50 3.16
N ARG A 32 -8.55 -8.41 2.40
CA ARG A 32 -8.03 -8.44 1.02
C ARG A 32 -6.57 -8.88 0.95
N GLU A 33 -5.70 -8.26 1.76
CA GLU A 33 -4.27 -8.60 1.79
C GLU A 33 -4.06 -10.05 2.21
N TYR A 34 -4.80 -10.52 3.22
CA TYR A 34 -4.75 -11.92 3.63
C TYR A 34 -5.18 -12.88 2.51
N SER A 35 -6.27 -12.55 1.80
CA SER A 35 -6.78 -13.37 0.70
C SER A 35 -5.78 -13.43 -0.45
N LYS A 36 -5.14 -12.29 -0.77
CA LYS A 36 -4.09 -12.19 -1.77
C LYS A 36 -2.88 -13.04 -1.39
N LEU A 37 -2.39 -12.92 -0.17
CA LEU A 37 -1.27 -13.72 0.31
C LEU A 37 -1.57 -15.22 0.21
N ARG A 38 -2.75 -15.66 0.67
CA ARG A 38 -3.16 -17.06 0.58
C ARG A 38 -3.21 -17.58 -0.86
N ALA A 39 -3.64 -16.77 -1.82
CA ALA A 39 -3.68 -17.15 -3.23
C ALA A 39 -2.29 -17.30 -3.85
N LEU A 40 -1.28 -16.57 -3.34
CA LEU A 40 0.09 -16.60 -3.84
C LEU A 40 0.91 -17.77 -3.30
N VAL A 41 0.56 -18.31 -2.12
CA VAL A 41 1.32 -19.37 -1.46
C VAL A 41 0.77 -20.75 -1.88
N PRO A 42 1.52 -21.54 -2.66
CA PRO A 42 0.99 -22.76 -3.31
C PRO A 42 0.43 -23.79 -2.31
N SER A 43 1.12 -23.98 -1.17
CA SER A 43 0.75 -25.00 -0.17
C SER A 43 -0.56 -24.72 0.55
N VAL A 44 -1.10 -23.49 0.49
CA VAL A 44 -2.35 -23.07 1.17
C VAL A 44 -3.42 -22.53 0.22
N ALA A 45 -3.08 -22.25 -1.04
CA ALA A 45 -4.02 -21.70 -2.02
C ALA A 45 -5.21 -22.64 -2.28
N SER A 46 -4.97 -23.94 -2.36
CA SER A 46 -6.00 -24.96 -2.65
C SER A 46 -6.75 -25.48 -1.43
N LYS A 47 -6.22 -25.27 -0.21
CA LYS A 47 -6.80 -25.80 1.03
C LYS A 47 -8.11 -25.07 1.35
N LYS A 48 -9.17 -25.78 1.74
CA LYS A 48 -10.48 -25.17 2.06
C LYS A 48 -10.47 -24.36 3.36
N LYS A 49 -9.89 -24.91 4.43
CA LYS A 49 -9.78 -24.30 5.76
C LYS A 49 -8.31 -24.13 6.12
N VAL A 50 -7.88 -22.89 6.33
CA VAL A 50 -6.51 -22.54 6.74
C VAL A 50 -6.60 -21.39 7.73
N THR A 51 -5.84 -21.44 8.81
CA THR A 51 -5.79 -20.35 9.78
C THR A 51 -4.91 -19.20 9.29
N LYS A 52 -5.02 -18.03 9.93
CA LYS A 52 -4.16 -16.89 9.56
C LYS A 52 -2.69 -17.19 9.82
N VAL A 53 -2.38 -17.80 10.96
CA VAL A 53 -1.02 -18.18 11.36
C VAL A 53 -0.41 -19.13 10.33
N GLN A 54 -1.14 -20.17 9.94
CA GLN A 54 -0.68 -21.13 8.93
C GLN A 54 -0.35 -20.46 7.60
N VAL A 55 -1.17 -19.51 7.12
CA VAL A 55 -0.85 -18.80 5.85
C VAL A 55 0.46 -18.01 5.99
N ILE A 56 0.75 -17.42 7.15
CA ILE A 56 1.99 -16.68 7.38
C ILE A 56 3.19 -17.63 7.44
N GLU A 57 3.10 -18.72 8.20
CA GLU A 57 4.16 -19.73 8.32
C GLU A 57 4.52 -20.33 6.95
N GLU A 58 3.50 -20.69 6.17
CA GLU A 58 3.69 -21.23 4.83
C GLU A 58 4.21 -20.18 3.85
N ALA A 59 3.86 -18.91 4.02
CA ALA A 59 4.43 -17.82 3.22
C ALA A 59 5.92 -17.65 3.49
N VAL A 60 6.35 -17.73 4.75
CA VAL A 60 7.77 -17.65 5.12
C VAL A 60 8.54 -18.79 4.47
N ARG A 61 8.05 -20.03 4.58
CA ARG A 61 8.69 -21.19 3.94
C ARG A 61 8.78 -21.03 2.43
N TYR A 62 7.72 -20.54 1.79
CA TYR A 62 7.72 -20.33 0.34
C TYR A 62 8.72 -19.25 -0.09
N ILE A 63 8.89 -18.18 0.70
CA ILE A 63 9.93 -17.17 0.45
C ILE A 63 11.33 -17.80 0.54
N GLU A 64 11.59 -18.62 1.56
CA GLU A 64 12.87 -19.33 1.72
C GLU A 64 13.17 -20.27 0.55
N GLU A 65 12.17 -21.04 0.09
CA GLU A 65 12.29 -21.91 -1.09
C GLU A 65 12.62 -21.11 -2.36
N LEU A 66 11.93 -20.00 -2.59
CA LEU A 66 12.20 -19.12 -3.73
C LEU A 66 13.59 -18.49 -3.64
N HIS A 67 14.02 -18.08 -2.46
CA HIS A 67 15.37 -17.53 -2.24
C HIS A 67 16.45 -18.59 -2.53
N ALA A 68 16.28 -19.81 -2.03
CA ALA A 68 17.20 -20.91 -2.30
C ALA A 68 17.28 -21.21 -3.81
N ALA A 69 16.13 -21.30 -4.49
CA ALA A 69 16.07 -21.54 -5.93
C ALA A 69 16.73 -20.43 -6.75
N LEU A 70 16.59 -19.17 -6.33
CA LEU A 70 17.26 -18.03 -6.98
C LEU A 70 18.78 -18.12 -6.80
N LEU A 71 19.25 -18.38 -5.58
CA LEU A 71 20.69 -18.52 -5.29
C LEU A 71 21.29 -19.69 -6.07
N GLU A 72 20.60 -20.83 -6.15
CA GLU A 72 21.06 -21.98 -6.90
C GLU A 72 21.21 -21.66 -8.39
N ARG A 73 20.19 -21.07 -9.03
CA ARG A 73 20.26 -20.65 -10.43
C ARG A 73 21.39 -19.66 -10.69
N PHE A 74 21.60 -18.76 -9.74
CA PHE A 74 22.64 -17.76 -9.84
C PHE A 74 24.05 -18.38 -9.73
N ARG A 75 24.24 -19.34 -8.82
CA ARG A 75 25.46 -20.15 -8.74
C ARG A 75 25.68 -20.99 -9.99
N GLN A 76 24.64 -21.61 -10.55
CA GLN A 76 24.74 -22.37 -11.79
C GLN A 76 25.18 -21.48 -12.97
N LYS A 77 24.69 -20.23 -13.02
CA LYS A 77 25.02 -19.28 -14.10
C LYS A 77 26.39 -18.62 -13.97
N HIS A 78 26.88 -18.42 -12.74
CA HIS A 78 28.07 -17.61 -12.49
C HIS A 78 29.22 -18.34 -11.76
N GLY A 79 29.01 -19.59 -11.35
CA GLY A 79 30.01 -20.39 -10.64
C GLY A 79 30.57 -19.67 -9.41
N SER A 80 31.89 -19.64 -9.27
CA SER A 80 32.61 -18.95 -8.19
C SER A 80 32.49 -17.41 -8.20
N MET A 81 32.05 -16.81 -9.31
CA MET A 81 31.90 -15.34 -9.45
C MET A 81 30.51 -14.85 -9.05
N ALA A 82 29.66 -15.75 -8.53
CA ALA A 82 28.31 -15.42 -8.09
C ALA A 82 28.36 -14.36 -6.99
N GLU A 83 29.10 -14.60 -5.91
CA GLU A 83 29.09 -13.74 -4.73
C GLU A 83 29.55 -12.30 -5.06
N ASP A 84 30.60 -12.16 -5.88
CA ASP A 84 31.09 -10.86 -6.36
C ASP A 84 30.05 -10.12 -7.21
N LYS A 85 29.35 -10.83 -8.13
CA LYS A 85 28.29 -10.21 -8.95
C LYS A 85 27.04 -9.86 -8.14
N ALA A 86 26.69 -10.64 -7.14
CA ALA A 86 25.56 -10.33 -6.26
C ALA A 86 25.86 -9.07 -5.45
N GLN A 87 27.06 -8.97 -4.88
CA GLN A 87 27.50 -7.78 -4.16
C GLN A 87 27.55 -6.55 -5.07
N GLU A 88 28.04 -6.69 -6.30
CA GLU A 88 28.07 -5.59 -7.28
C GLU A 88 26.65 -5.12 -7.65
N THR A 89 25.70 -6.05 -7.83
CA THR A 89 24.31 -5.71 -8.15
C THR A 89 23.65 -4.97 -6.98
N VAL A 90 23.86 -5.43 -5.74
CA VAL A 90 23.35 -4.77 -4.53
C VAL A 90 23.98 -3.38 -4.38
N LYS A 91 25.30 -3.26 -4.54
CA LYS A 91 26.00 -1.96 -4.53
C LYS A 91 25.42 -1.00 -5.56
N THR A 92 25.25 -1.45 -6.80
CA THR A 92 24.71 -0.62 -7.89
C THR A 92 23.29 -0.15 -7.57
N PHE A 93 22.46 -1.03 -7.01
CA PHE A 93 21.10 -0.69 -6.61
C PHE A 93 21.07 0.35 -5.46
N VAL A 94 21.85 0.13 -4.41
CA VAL A 94 21.93 1.04 -3.25
C VAL A 94 22.50 2.39 -3.68
N SER A 95 23.56 2.42 -4.48
CA SER A 95 24.12 3.65 -5.05
C SER A 95 23.10 4.43 -5.87
N ARG A 96 22.30 3.75 -6.70
CA ARG A 96 21.21 4.39 -7.46
C ARG A 96 20.09 4.93 -6.57
N MET A 97 19.80 4.30 -5.44
CA MET A 97 18.82 4.84 -4.48
C MET A 97 19.35 6.08 -3.76
N MET A 98 20.62 6.06 -3.33
CA MET A 98 21.24 7.18 -2.62
C MET A 98 21.46 8.40 -3.53
N ASN A 99 21.89 8.19 -4.78
CA ASN A 99 22.08 9.30 -5.74
C ASN A 99 20.78 9.96 -6.22
N GLN A 100 19.62 9.32 -6.05
CA GLN A 100 18.32 9.94 -6.37
C GLN A 100 17.83 10.91 -5.27
N GLN A 101 18.49 10.95 -4.10
CA GLN A 101 18.12 11.85 -3.00
C GLN A 101 19.00 13.11 -2.90
N SER A 102 20.06 13.22 -3.71
CA SER A 102 21.01 14.31 -3.64
C SER A 102 21.15 15.05 -4.97
N SER A 103 20.17 15.90 -5.31
CA SER A 103 20.42 17.16 -6.04
C SER A 103 19.26 18.16 -5.90
N PRO A 104 19.48 19.28 -5.19
CA PRO A 104 18.87 20.57 -5.48
C PRO A 104 19.79 21.32 -6.46
N SER A 105 19.40 21.49 -7.72
CA SER A 105 19.69 22.67 -8.56
C SER A 105 19.37 22.42 -10.03
N ASN A 106 18.48 23.27 -10.54
CA ASN A 106 18.33 23.59 -11.95
C ASN A 106 19.60 24.34 -12.39
N PRO A 107 20.22 24.05 -13.55
CA PRO A 107 19.86 24.84 -14.74
C PRO A 107 19.95 24.09 -16.08
N GLY A 108 19.14 24.52 -17.06
CA GLY A 108 19.56 24.60 -18.46
C GLY A 108 19.29 23.39 -19.37
N ASN A 109 18.05 23.30 -19.85
CA ASN A 109 17.69 23.22 -21.28
C ASN A 109 18.43 22.21 -22.18
N GLN A 110 17.76 21.13 -22.65
CA GLN A 110 17.68 20.72 -24.08
C GLN A 110 16.52 19.69 -24.32
N ASN A 111 15.51 20.16 -25.07
CA ASN A 111 14.66 19.48 -26.06
C ASN A 111 14.33 17.97 -25.96
N ILE A 112 13.11 17.66 -25.50
CA ILE A 112 12.27 16.53 -25.98
C ILE A 112 10.81 17.01 -26.02
N PRO A 113 10.02 16.78 -27.09
CA PRO A 113 8.66 17.29 -27.20
C PRO A 113 7.71 16.52 -26.28
N ILE A 114 7.37 17.14 -25.15
CA ILE A 114 6.31 16.72 -24.24
C ILE A 114 4.97 17.01 -24.91
N ILE A 115 4.19 15.95 -25.16
CA ILE A 115 2.75 16.05 -25.41
C ILE A 115 2.12 16.70 -24.17
N ARG A 116 1.92 18.01 -24.24
CA ARG A 116 1.20 18.81 -23.25
C ARG A 116 -0.28 18.46 -23.35
N HIS A 117 -0.74 17.55 -22.50
CA HIS A 117 -2.13 17.63 -22.08
C HIS A 117 -2.27 18.89 -21.22
N SER A 118 -3.02 19.84 -21.76
CA SER A 118 -3.50 21.03 -21.10
C SER A 118 -4.11 20.69 -19.74
N ALA A 119 -3.57 21.27 -18.67
CA ALA A 119 -4.29 21.39 -17.41
C ALA A 119 -5.43 22.39 -17.64
N SER A 120 -6.58 21.89 -18.12
CA SER A 120 -7.82 22.65 -18.12
C SER A 120 -8.26 22.88 -16.67
N SER A 121 -8.35 24.16 -16.31
CA SER A 121 -9.18 24.76 -15.27
C SER A 121 -9.52 23.93 -14.03
N PHE A 122 -9.00 24.39 -12.89
CA PHE A 122 -9.63 24.23 -11.59
C PHE A 122 -11.04 24.83 -11.61
N GLU A 123 -12.04 24.07 -12.06
CA GLU A 123 -13.44 24.45 -11.92
C GLU A 123 -14.00 23.85 -10.63
N LYS A 124 -14.18 24.76 -9.68
CA LYS A 124 -14.65 24.56 -8.31
C LYS A 124 -16.12 24.16 -8.34
N GLN A 125 -16.44 22.90 -8.70
CA GLN A 125 -17.79 22.38 -8.50
C GLN A 125 -18.03 22.13 -7.00
N ARG A 126 -18.53 23.18 -6.34
CA ARG A 126 -19.30 23.04 -5.09
C ARG A 126 -20.47 22.10 -5.39
N SER A 127 -20.34 20.83 -5.03
CA SER A 127 -21.48 19.93 -4.92
C SER A 127 -22.39 20.48 -3.81
N GLN A 128 -23.43 21.19 -4.22
CA GLN A 128 -24.52 21.57 -3.33
C GLN A 128 -25.18 20.28 -2.83
N PRO A 129 -25.39 20.10 -1.53
CA PRO A 129 -26.00 18.88 -1.01
C PRO A 129 -27.47 18.78 -1.43
N SER A 130 -27.88 17.57 -1.81
CA SER A 130 -29.14 17.26 -2.50
C SER A 130 -30.42 17.45 -1.67
N PHE A 131 -30.33 17.91 -0.41
CA PHE A 131 -31.51 18.20 0.41
C PHE A 131 -32.21 19.53 0.05
N LEU A 132 -31.66 20.34 -0.87
CA LEU A 132 -32.27 21.60 -1.30
C LEU A 132 -33.40 21.45 -2.34
N TYR A 133 -33.63 20.27 -2.90
CA TYR A 133 -34.71 20.06 -3.87
C TYR A 133 -35.99 19.53 -3.21
N ARG A 134 -36.75 20.44 -2.58
CA ARG A 134 -38.15 20.16 -2.20
C ARG A 134 -39.04 20.29 -3.45
N LYS A 135 -39.31 19.17 -4.11
CA LYS A 135 -40.23 19.08 -5.25
C LYS A 135 -41.65 19.48 -4.81
N ARG A 136 -42.09 20.69 -5.19
CA ARG A 136 -43.51 21.08 -5.12
C ARG A 136 -44.27 20.32 -6.21
N ARG A 137 -45.24 19.49 -5.79
CA ARG A 137 -46.31 18.99 -6.65
C ARG A 137 -47.30 20.14 -6.85
N ASN A 138 -47.56 20.52 -8.09
CA ASN A 138 -48.74 21.30 -8.43
C ASN A 138 -49.88 20.32 -8.78
N HIS A 139 -51.08 20.66 -8.33
CA HIS A 139 -52.36 20.02 -8.64
C HIS A 139 -52.74 20.23 -10.10
#